data_AF-A0A4Y3KV62-F1
#
_entry.id   AF-A0A4Y3KV62-F1
#
_cell.length_a   1.000
_cell.length_b   1.000
_cell.length_c   1.000
_cell.angle_alpha   90.00
_cell.angle_beta   90.00
_cell.angle_gamma   90.00
#
_symmetry.space_group_name_H-M   'P 1'
#
loop_
_entity.id
_entity.type
_entity.pdbx_description
1 polymer ?
#
loop_
_entity_poly.entity_id
_entity_poly.type
_entity_poly.pdbx_seq_one_letter_code
_entity_poly.pdbx_strand_id
1 'polypeptide(L)'
;MSRILNVVDMTTRLTEPVAPRSDAAVVSPVRLRRRALKVTQAELAEATEVSRQTIIAIEQGDYAPSVFLALRIARTLGSTVEDLFGAAEPHTGGSA
;
A
#
# COMPACT_ATOMS: atom_id res chain seq x y z
N MET A 1 -44.31 30.34 -21.77
CA MET A 1 -44.43 29.52 -20.54
C MET A 1 -43.12 28.76 -20.35
N SER A 2 -42.10 29.41 -19.78
CA SER A 2 -40.79 28.78 -19.51
C SER A 2 -40.87 27.95 -18.23
N ARG A 3 -40.69 26.63 -18.36
CA ARG A 3 -40.45 25.74 -17.23
C ARG A 3 -39.01 25.88 -16.77
N ILE A 4 -38.81 26.33 -15.54
CA ILE A 4 -37.52 26.35 -14.86
C ILE A 4 -37.16 24.90 -14.51
N LEU A 5 -36.03 24.42 -15.05
CA LEU A 5 -35.40 23.15 -14.70
C LEU A 5 -34.81 23.29 -13.29
N ASN A 6 -35.38 22.62 -12.30
CA ASN A 6 -34.94 22.69 -10.91
C ASN A 6 -34.12 21.46 -10.53
N VAL A 7 -32.97 21.75 -9.89
CA VAL A 7 -32.17 20.90 -8.99
C VAL A 7 -31.79 19.52 -9.53
N VAL A 8 -30.52 19.45 -9.94
CA VAL A 8 -29.69 18.24 -9.97
C VAL A 8 -29.98 17.35 -8.76
N ASP A 9 -30.43 16.14 -9.06
CA ASP A 9 -30.60 15.01 -8.15
C ASP A 9 -29.26 14.66 -7.48
N MET A 10 -29.09 15.08 -6.22
CA MET A 10 -27.94 14.74 -5.36
C MET A 10 -28.03 13.31 -4.78
N THR A 11 -28.79 12.40 -5.39
CA THR A 11 -28.87 10.99 -4.97
C THR A 11 -28.28 10.00 -5.96
N THR A 12 -27.85 10.44 -7.14
CA THR A 12 -27.11 9.56 -8.06
C THR A 12 -25.61 9.61 -7.73
N ARG A 13 -25.22 9.12 -6.55
CA ARG A 13 -23.87 8.56 -6.37
C ARG A 13 -23.83 7.30 -7.22
N LEU A 14 -23.42 7.48 -8.47
CA LEU A 14 -22.92 6.41 -9.32
C LEU A 14 -21.98 5.58 -8.45
N THR A 15 -22.35 4.35 -8.15
CA THR A 15 -21.41 3.35 -7.70
C THR A 15 -20.41 3.22 -8.84
N GLU A 16 -19.31 3.96 -8.76
CA GLU A 16 -18.20 3.74 -9.68
C GLU A 16 -17.86 2.26 -9.59
N PRO A 17 -17.73 1.55 -10.72
CA PRO A 17 -17.25 0.19 -10.68
C PRO A 17 -15.89 0.23 -9.99
N VAL A 18 -15.79 -0.39 -8.80
CA VAL A 18 -14.49 -0.75 -8.22
C VAL A 18 -13.77 -1.48 -9.35
N ALA A 19 -12.74 -0.83 -9.90
CA ALA A 19 -11.95 -1.39 -10.97
C ALA A 19 -11.58 -2.82 -10.56
N PRO A 20 -11.67 -3.80 -11.47
CA PRO A 20 -11.32 -5.16 -11.14
C PRO A 20 -9.93 -5.11 -10.52
N ARG A 21 -9.80 -5.61 -9.27
CA ARG A 21 -8.49 -5.81 -8.63
C ARG A 21 -7.64 -6.48 -9.70
N SER A 22 -6.60 -5.81 -10.15
CA SER A 22 -5.73 -6.43 -11.14
C SER A 22 -5.10 -7.63 -10.44
N ASP A 23 -5.69 -8.80 -10.68
CA ASP A 23 -5.26 -10.12 -10.21
C ASP A 23 -3.92 -10.57 -10.83
N ALA A 24 -3.14 -9.62 -11.35
CA ALA A 24 -1.72 -9.81 -11.53
C ALA A 24 -1.09 -9.59 -10.16
N ALA A 25 -0.67 -10.67 -9.49
CA ALA A 25 0.02 -10.65 -8.21
C ALA A 25 1.26 -9.72 -8.26
N VAL A 26 1.05 -8.43 -7.99
CA VAL A 26 2.14 -7.45 -7.89
C VAL A 26 2.91 -7.82 -6.64
N VAL A 27 4.05 -8.49 -6.84
CA VAL A 27 4.89 -8.93 -5.73
C VAL A 27 5.50 -7.69 -5.08
N SER A 28 5.27 -7.52 -3.78
CA SER A 28 5.81 -6.41 -2.99
C SER A 28 7.33 -6.22 -3.24
N PRO A 29 7.79 -5.01 -3.61
CA PRO A 29 9.21 -4.72 -3.77
C PRO A 29 10.04 -5.03 -2.52
N VAL A 30 9.48 -4.81 -1.33
CA VAL A 30 10.07 -5.19 -0.04
C VAL A 30 10.32 -6.70 0.01
N ARG A 31 9.34 -7.52 -0.38
CA ARG A 31 9.47 -8.98 -0.44
C ARG A 31 10.55 -9.41 -1.43
N LEU A 32 10.60 -8.79 -2.61
CA LEU A 32 11.59 -9.09 -3.63
C LEU A 32 13.01 -8.81 -3.13
N ARG A 33 13.25 -7.62 -2.58
CA ARG A 33 14.56 -7.22 -2.04
C ARG A 33 14.99 -8.10 -0.87
N ARG A 34 14.10 -8.36 0.08
CA ARG A 34 14.38 -9.24 1.21
C ARG A 34 14.80 -10.65 0.77
N ARG A 35 14.08 -11.24 -0.19
CA ARG A 35 14.40 -12.57 -0.74
C ARG A 35 15.73 -12.58 -1.49
N ALA A 36 16.03 -11.53 -2.26
CA ALA A 36 17.31 -11.40 -2.94
C ALA A 36 18.50 -11.39 -1.96
N LEU A 37 18.31 -10.80 -0.78
CA LEU A 37 19.29 -10.79 0.31
C LEU A 37 19.28 -12.06 1.19
N LYS A 38 18.40 -13.03 0.91
CA LYS A 38 18.18 -14.24 1.73
C LYS A 38 17.84 -13.95 3.20
N VAL A 39 17.27 -12.77 3.47
CA VAL A 39 16.80 -12.37 4.80
C VAL A 39 15.40 -12.94 5.05
N THR A 40 15.12 -13.44 6.24
CA THR A 40 13.79 -13.90 6.64
C THR A 40 12.92 -12.74 7.10
N GLN A 41 11.60 -12.92 7.16
CA GLN A 41 10.70 -11.88 7.70
C GLN A 41 10.99 -11.58 9.18
N ALA A 42 11.41 -12.59 9.95
CA ALA A 42 11.77 -12.43 11.36
C ALA A 42 13.04 -11.59 11.52
N GLU A 43 14.07 -11.87 10.72
CA GLU A 43 15.33 -11.10 10.72
C GLU A 43 15.10 -9.65 10.29
N LEU A 44 14.29 -9.41 9.26
CA LEU A 44 13.93 -8.03 8.88
C LEU A 44 13.15 -7.33 9.98
N ALA A 45 12.24 -8.04 10.66
CA ALA A 45 11.45 -7.49 11.76
C ALA A 45 12.34 -7.10 12.95
N GLU A 46 13.30 -7.95 13.31
CA GLU A 46 14.29 -7.67 14.36
C GLU A 46 15.14 -6.45 14.01
N ALA A 47 15.71 -6.42 12.80
CA ALA A 47 16.52 -5.28 12.34
C ALA A 47 15.73 -3.95 12.23
N THR A 48 14.41 -4.04 12.13
CA THR A 48 13.51 -2.87 12.03
C THR A 48 12.67 -2.66 13.28
N GLU A 49 12.97 -3.35 14.39
CA GLU A 49 12.31 -3.24 15.70
C GLU A 49 10.78 -3.24 15.61
N VAL A 50 10.24 -4.10 14.75
CA VAL A 50 8.80 -4.33 14.65
C VAL A 50 8.50 -5.81 14.79
N SER A 51 7.23 -6.15 14.90
CA SER A 51 6.82 -7.55 14.89
C SER A 51 7.00 -8.17 13.50
N ARG A 52 7.21 -9.49 13.45
CA ARG A 52 7.15 -10.25 12.20
C ARG A 52 5.81 -10.02 11.46
N GLN A 53 4.72 -9.87 12.20
CA GLN A 53 3.39 -9.62 11.63
C GLN A 53 3.31 -8.28 10.91
N THR A 54 4.01 -7.26 11.41
CA THR A 54 4.14 -5.97 10.74
C THR A 54 4.83 -6.12 9.38
N ILE A 55 5.94 -6.87 9.32
CA ILE A 55 6.62 -7.14 8.04
C ILE A 55 5.72 -7.92 7.08
N ILE A 56 4.95 -8.90 7.57
CA ILE A 56 3.99 -9.64 6.75
C ILE A 56 2.95 -8.69 6.14
N ALA A 57 2.33 -7.83 6.94
CA ALA A 57 1.32 -6.87 6.47
C ALA A 57 1.90 -5.88 5.44
N ILE A 58 3.14 -5.41 5.65
CA ILE A 58 3.84 -4.56 4.67
C ILE A 58 4.06 -5.30 3.35
N GLU A 59 4.51 -6.56 3.40
CA GLU A 59 4.73 -7.36 2.19
C GLU A 59 3.44 -7.77 1.48
N GLN A 60 2.30 -7.68 2.14
CA GLN A 60 0.97 -7.93 1.57
C GLN A 60 0.31 -6.65 1.04
N GLY A 61 0.80 -5.47 1.44
CA GLY A 61 0.17 -4.18 1.13
C GLY A 61 -0.94 -3.78 2.09
N ASP A 62 -1.20 -4.58 3.13
CA ASP A 62 -2.26 -4.34 4.13
C ASP A 62 -1.90 -3.27 5.17
N TYR A 63 -0.64 -2.80 5.14
CA TYR A 63 -0.16 -1.78 6.07
C TYR A 63 0.79 -0.80 5.38
N ALA A 64 0.41 0.48 5.39
CA ALA A 64 1.29 1.57 5.03
C ALA A 64 2.21 1.90 6.23
N PRO A 65 3.53 1.69 6.13
CA PRO A 65 4.45 1.98 7.22
C PRO A 65 4.55 3.49 7.47
N SER A 66 4.92 3.87 8.71
CA SER A 66 5.35 5.24 8.98
C SER A 66 6.60 5.60 8.18
N VAL A 67 6.84 6.89 7.96
CA VAL A 67 8.05 7.37 7.26
C VAL A 67 9.34 6.82 7.89
N PHE A 68 9.42 6.81 9.23
CA PHE A 68 10.58 6.27 9.93
C PHE A 68 10.76 4.77 9.72
N LEU A 69 9.66 3.99 9.72
CA LEU A 69 9.73 2.56 9.46
C LEU A 69 10.12 2.27 7.99
N ALA A 70 9.56 3.01 7.04
CA ALA A 70 9.94 2.90 5.63
C ALA A 70 11.44 3.19 5.41
N LEU A 71 11.96 4.27 6.03
CA LEU A 71 13.38 4.62 5.99
C LEU A 71 14.27 3.54 6.61
N ARG A 72 13.85 2.93 7.73
CA ARG A 72 14.58 1.82 8.36
C ARG A 72 14.63 0.60 7.45
N ILE A 73 13.49 0.19 6.90
CA ILE A 73 13.40 -0.95 5.98
C ILE A 73 14.28 -0.71 4.75
N ALA A 74 14.22 0.49 4.16
CA ALA A 74 15.05 0.90 3.03
C ALA A 74 16.55 0.74 3.34
N ARG A 75 17.01 1.26 4.49
CA ARG A 75 18.41 1.10 4.93
C ARG A 75 18.79 -0.36 5.14
N THR A 76 17.96 -1.15 5.84
CA THR A 76 18.24 -2.56 6.12
C THR A 76 18.32 -3.41 4.85
N LEU A 77 17.53 -3.07 3.82
CA LEU A 77 17.51 -3.78 2.55
C LEU A 77 18.46 -3.18 1.50
N GLY A 78 19.25 -2.15 1.84
CA GLY A 78 20.16 -1.48 0.90
C GLY A 78 19.45 -0.88 -0.31
N SER A 79 18.26 -0.32 -0.12
CA SER A 79 17.38 0.23 -1.17
C SER A 79 16.93 1.65 -0.80
N THR A 80 16.32 2.37 -1.73
CA THR A 80 15.63 3.64 -1.43
C THR A 80 14.18 3.41 -1.00
N VAL A 81 13.54 4.42 -0.38
CA VAL A 81 12.11 4.34 -0.03
C VAL A 81 11.26 4.28 -1.30
N GLU A 82 11.67 5.03 -2.32
CA GLU A 82 11.06 5.12 -3.63
C GLU A 82 11.08 3.76 -4.35
N ASP A 83 12.21 3.03 -4.30
CA ASP A 83 12.31 1.68 -4.86
C ASP A 83 11.36 0.68 -4.17
N LEU A 84 11.13 0.87 -2.87
CA LEU A 84 10.36 -0.08 -2.05
C LEU A 84 8.87 0.22 -2.01
N PHE A 85 8.49 1.48 -2.11
CA PHE A 85 7.13 1.97 -1.84
C PHE A 85 6.61 2.98 -2.87
N GLY A 86 7.39 3.32 -3.91
CA GLY A 86 7.06 4.36 -4.89
C GLY A 86 6.16 3.95 -6.05
N ALA A 87 5.79 2.67 -6.17
CA ALA A 87 4.81 2.25 -7.17
C ALA A 87 3.43 2.83 -6.81
N ALA A 88 3.02 3.84 -7.56
CA ALA A 88 1.80 4.61 -7.35
C ALA A 88 0.56 3.72 -7.44
N GLU A 89 0.00 3.35 -6.30
CA GLU A 89 -1.40 3.56 -5.97
C GLU A 89 -1.51 3.54 -4.44
N PRO A 90 -1.68 4.69 -3.77
CA PRO A 90 -1.91 4.72 -2.34
C PRO A 90 -3.19 3.94 -2.05
N HIS A 91 -3.09 2.89 -1.25
CA HIS A 91 -4.25 2.23 -0.69
C HIS A 91 -4.93 3.22 0.25
N THR A 92 -5.89 3.97 -0.28
CA THR A 92 -6.79 4.82 0.52
C THR A 92 -7.79 3.89 1.20
N GLY A 93 -7.29 3.03 2.08
CA GLY A 93 -8.09 2.24 3.02
C GLY A 93 -8.34 3.05 4.28
N GLY A 94 -8.95 4.23 4.12
CA GLY A 94 -9.53 4.96 5.23
C GLY A 94 -10.73 4.16 5.75
N SER A 95 -10.57 3.54 6.91
CA SER A 95 -11.71 3.03 7.67
C SER A 95 -12.52 4.24 8.14
N ALA A 96 -13.69 4.44 7.53
CA ALA A 96 -14.85 5.02 8.19
C ALA A 96 -15.73 3.87 8.70
#